data_AF-A0A328AY42-F1
#
_entry.id   AF-A0A328AY42-F1
#
_cell.length_a   1.000
_cell.length_b   1.000
_cell.length_c   1.000
_cell.angle_alpha   90.00
_cell.angle_beta   90.00
_cell.angle_gamma   90.00
#
_symmetry.space_group_name_H-M   'P 1'
#
loop_
_entity.id
_entity.type
_entity.pdbx_description
1 polymer ?
#
loop_
_entity_poly.entity_id
_entity_poly.type
_entity_poly.pdbx_seq_one_letter_code
_entity_poly.pdbx_strand_id
1 'polypeptide(L)' 'MKRIDLDDLPPRAAALLTGAEPGEEVVLVRDGLVVGRLVGGAAEPQALPDDEEPSEEQAKEIFEHFRSIVEDEF' A
#
# COMPACT_ATOMS: atom_id res chain seq x y z
N MET A 1 -10.44 16.69 -6.97
CA MET A 1 -9.26 17.05 -6.15
C MET A 1 -8.00 16.71 -6.91
N LYS A 2 -6.89 17.42 -6.71
CA LYS A 2 -5.60 17.02 -7.28
C LYS A 2 -5.02 15.89 -6.42
N ARG A 3 -4.61 14.79 -7.05
CA ARG A 3 -3.97 13.63 -6.41
C ARG A 3 -2.54 13.52 -6.92
N ILE A 4 -1.62 13.15 -6.05
CA ILE A 4 -0.25 12.80 -6.39
C ILE A 4 -0.11 11.32 -6.06
N ASP A 5 0.43 10.54 -7.00
CA ASP A 5 0.83 9.17 -6.70
C ASP A 5 2.22 9.17 -6.05
N LEU A 6 2.39 8.41 -4.97
CA LEU A 6 3.68 8.33 -4.29
C LEU A 6 4.68 7.50 -5.10
N ASP A 7 4.20 6.59 -5.95
CA ASP A 7 5.02 5.75 -6.82
C ASP A 7 5.66 6.56 -7.96
N ASP A 8 5.10 7.73 -8.30
CA ASP A 8 5.64 8.66 -9.29
C ASP A 8 6.75 9.57 -8.72
N LEU A 9 6.98 9.53 -7.39
CA LEU A 9 7.96 10.37 -6.71
C LEU A 9 9.30 9.66 -6.51
N PRO A 10 10.42 10.41 -6.43
CA PRO A 10 11.67 9.84 -5.96
C PRO A 10 11.49 9.18 -4.58
N PRO A 11 12.14 8.02 -4.30
CA PRO A 11 11.90 7.25 -3.06
C PRO A 11 12.05 8.07 -1.78
N ARG A 12 13.01 9.00 -1.76
CA ARG A 12 13.23 9.91 -0.63
C ARG A 12 12.06 10.87 -0.40
N ALA A 13 11.44 11.38 -1.47
CA ALA A 13 10.30 12.27 -1.37
C ALA A 13 9.05 11.51 -0.91
N ALA A 14 8.82 10.31 -1.47
CA ALA A 14 7.74 9.44 -1.02
C ALA A 14 7.88 9.12 0.48
N ALA A 15 9.06 8.66 0.92
CA ALA A 15 9.31 8.33 2.33
C ALA A 15 9.08 9.52 3.27
N LEU A 16 9.45 10.74 2.86
CA LEU A 16 9.24 11.95 3.65
C LEU A 16 7.75 12.26 3.82
N LEU A 17 6.95 12.08 2.76
CA LEU A 17 5.50 12.30 2.81
C LEU A 17 4.77 11.21 3.61
N THR A 18 5.20 9.95 3.48
CA THR A 18 4.60 8.82 4.22
C THR A 18 4.97 8.84 5.70
N GLY A 19 6.12 9.41 6.05
CA GLY A 19 6.60 9.50 7.43
C GLY A 19 6.08 10.70 8.23
N ALA A 20 5.33 11.61 7.59
CA ALA A 20 4.81 12.81 8.27
C ALA A 20 3.71 12.45 9.27
N GLU A 21 3.92 12.79 10.54
CA GLU A 21 2.96 12.50 11.61
C GLU A 21 1.69 13.37 11.50
N PRO A 22 0.56 12.95 12.09
CA PRO A 22 -0.64 13.77 12.12
C PRO A 22 -0.39 15.15 12.74
N GLY A 23 -0.65 16.21 11.97
CA GLY A 23 -0.39 17.60 12.37
C GLY A 23 1.04 18.09 12.12
N GLU A 24 1.96 17.21 11.70
CA GLU A 24 3.29 17.60 11.27
C GLU A 24 3.23 18.34 9.93
N GLU A 25 4.03 19.40 9.79
CA GLU A 25 4.03 20.24 8.59
C GLU A 25 5.24 19.94 7.69
N VAL A 26 4.97 19.54 6.45
CA VAL A 26 5.97 19.40 5.39
C VAL A 26 5.92 20.63 4.50
N VAL A 27 7.02 21.39 4.47
CA VAL A 27 7.13 22.63 3.70
C VAL A 27 7.74 22.36 2.33
N LEU A 28 7.05 22.79 1.27
CA LEU A 28 7.54 22.70 -0.11
C LEU A 28 8.28 23.98 -0.46
N VAL A 29 9.57 23.86 -0.78
CA VAL A 29 10.45 24.99 -1.14
C VAL A 29 10.91 24.86 -2.58
N ARG A 30 10.86 25.96 -3.34
CA ARG A 30 11.41 26.08 -4.69
C ARG A 30 12.13 27.41 -4.81
N ASP A 31 13.36 27.38 -5.32
CA ASP A 31 14.20 28.59 -5.50
C ASP A 31 14.36 29.42 -4.21
N GLY A 32 14.41 28.73 -3.06
CA GLY A 32 14.51 29.37 -1.74
C GLY A 32 13.20 29.96 -1.20
N LEU A 33 12.09 29.82 -1.93
CA LEU A 33 10.77 30.32 -1.55
C LEU A 33 9.82 29.18 -1.16
N VAL A 34 9.00 29.40 -0.13
CA VAL A 34 7.93 28.46 0.24
C VAL A 34 6.82 28.55 -0.80
N VAL A 35 6.58 27.46 -1.51
CA VAL A 35 5.54 27.36 -2.55
C VAL A 35 4.30 26.59 -2.08
N GLY A 36 4.38 25.89 -0.96
CA GLY A 36 3.27 25.14 -0.42
C GLY A 36 3.60 24.49 0.91
N ARG A 37 2.57 24.01 1.58
CA ARG A 37 2.63 23.33 2.88
C ARG A 37 1.68 22.14 2.82
N LEU A 38 2.14 20.98 3.27
CA LEU A 38 1.34 19.79 3.46
C LEU A 38 1.30 19.52 4.96
N VAL A 39 0.14 19.12 5.48
CA VAL A 39 0.01 18.74 6.88
C VAL A 39 -0.28 17.25 6.91
N GLY A 40 0.49 16.51 7.70
CA GLY A 40 0.27 15.08 7.90
C GLY A 40 -1.15 14.86 8.40
N GLY A 41 -1.88 14.02 7.68
CA GLY A 41 -3.21 13.57 8.09
C GLY A 41 -3.10 12.24 8.83
N ALA A 42 -3.99 12.01 9.78
CA ALA A 42 -4.23 10.64 10.22
C ALA A 42 -4.86 9.90 9.05
N ALA A 43 -4.11 9.00 8.42
CA ALA A 43 -4.70 8.06 7.47
C ALA A 43 -5.68 7.18 8.26
N GLU A 44 -6.93 7.09 7.79
CA GLU A 44 -7.82 6.05 8.26
C GLU A 44 -7.16 4.70 7.93
N PRO A 45 -7.07 3.77 8.89
CA PRO A 45 -6.59 2.43 8.60
C PRO A 45 -7.42 1.87 7.46
N GLN A 46 -6.79 1.60 6.31
CA GLN A 46 -7.45 0.78 5.31
C GLN A 46 -7.67 -0.58 5.96
N ALA A 47 -8.92 -1.03 6.01
CA ALA A 47 -9.21 -2.41 6.33
C ALA A 47 -8.37 -3.25 5.36
N LEU A 48 -7.48 -4.06 5.92
CA LEU A 48 -6.88 -5.13 5.14
C LEU A 48 -8.05 -5.92 4.55
N PRO A 49 -7.99 -6.34 3.26
CA PRO A 49 -8.97 -7.28 2.76
C PRO A 49 -9.01 -8.44 3.76
N ASP A 50 -10.21 -8.75 4.26
CA ASP A 50 -10.39 -9.89 5.14
C ASP A 50 -9.70 -11.09 4.47
N ASP A 51 -8.80 -11.75 5.20
CA ASP A 51 -8.37 -13.10 4.86
C ASP A 51 -9.61 -13.99 5.01
N GLU A 52 -10.51 -13.94 4.03
CA GLU A 52 -11.62 -14.88 3.92
C GLU A 52 -10.99 -16.26 3.83
N GLU A 53 -11.17 -17.06 4.88
CA GLU A 53 -10.80 -18.47 4.86
C GLU A 53 -11.46 -19.10 3.62
N PRO A 54 -10.72 -19.85 2.79
CA PRO A 54 -11.28 -20.46 1.61
C PRO A 54 -12.44 -21.36 2.02
N SER A 55 -13.53 -21.31 1.25
CA SER A 55 -14.68 -22.19 1.47
C SER A 55 -14.25 -23.66 1.39
N GLU A 56 -15.04 -24.58 1.97
CA GLU A 56 -14.76 -26.03 1.89
C GLU A 56 -14.61 -26.51 0.43
N GLU A 57 -15.35 -25.91 -0.50
CA GLU A 57 -15.26 -26.20 -1.94
C GLU A 57 -13.92 -25.72 -2.52
N GLN A 58 -13.51 -24.49 -2.22
CA GLN A 58 -12.23 -23.93 -2.66
C GLN A 58 -11.04 -24.70 -2.07
N ALA A 59 -11.12 -25.09 -0.80
CA ALA A 59 -10.09 -25.90 -0.14
C ALA A 59 -9.94 -27.27 -0.81
N LYS A 60 -11.06 -27.89 -1.22
CA LYS A 60 -11.05 -29.15 -1.96
C LYS A 60 -10.41 -29.01 -3.34
N GLU A 61 -10.73 -27.95 -4.08
CA GLU A 61 -10.11 -27.67 -5.38
C GLU A 61 -8.60 -27.46 -5.27
N ILE A 62 -8.15 -26.69 -4.26
CA ILE A 62 -6.72 -26.47 -3.97
C ILE A 62 -6.02 -27.80 -3.69
N PHE A 63 -6.65 -28.66 -2.88
CA PHE A 63 -6.08 -29.96 -2.53
C PHE A 63 -5.99 -30.91 -3.74
N GLU A 64 -7.03 -30.96 -4.58
CA GLU A 64 -7.03 -31.75 -5.81
C GLU A 64 -5.98 -31.26 -6.81
N HIS A 65 -5.82 -29.94 -6.96
CA HIS A 65 -4.80 -29.34 -7.80
C HIS A 65 -3.39 -29.68 -7.29
N PHE A 66 -3.14 -29.55 -5.99
CA PHE A 66 -1.85 -29.92 -5.39
C PHE A 66 -1.54 -31.40 -5.57
N ARG A 67 -2.54 -32.28 -5.35
CA ARG A 67 -2.39 -33.72 -5.58
C ARG A 67 -2.06 -34.03 -7.03
N SER A 68 -2.72 -33.37 -7.99
CA SER A 68 -2.44 -33.54 -9.42
C SER A 68 -1.00 -33.17 -9.78
N ILE A 69 -0.45 -32.09 -9.20
CA ILE A 69 0.93 -31.67 -9.45
C ILE A 69 1.92 -32.71 -8.91
N VAL A 70 1.68 -33.19 -7.68
CA VAL A 70 2.56 -34.19 -7.05
C VAL A 70 2.48 -35.55 -7.75
N GLU A 71 1.31 -35.95 -8.25
CA GLU A 71 1.14 -37.18 -9.05
C GLU A 71 1.77 -37.08 -10.45
N ASP A 72 1.92 -35.89 -11.03
CA ASP A 72 2.58 -35.67 -12.34
C ASP A 72 4.12 -35.60 -12.22
N GLU A 73 4.67 -35.33 -11.03
CA GLU A 73 6.12 -35.25 -10.77
C GLU A 73 6.78 -36.60 -10.39
N PHE A 74 6.02 -37.71 -10.36
CA PHE A 74 6.51 -39.08 -10.04
C PHE A 74 6.18 -40.10 -11.13
#